data_AF-A0A089PA98-F1
#
_entry.id   AF-A0A089PA98-F1
#
_cell.length_a   1.000
_cell.length_b   1.000
_cell.length_c   1.000
_cell.angle_alpha   90.00
_cell.angle_beta   90.00
_cell.angle_gamma   90.00
#
_symmetry.space_group_name_H-M   'P 1'
#
loop_
_entity.id
_entity.type
_entity.pdbx_description
1 polymer ?
#
loop_
_entity_poly.entity_id
_entity_poly.type
_entity_poly.pdbx_seq_one_letter_code
_entity_poly.pdbx_strand_id
1 'polypeptide(L)'
;MLTTLLAAADPVTFQWSPKCAVVMIICNILAYAIARSNIEKPNEGFPIPNSQFFGGLSHGSVVAANCLGHVLGIGSILGLAARGVL
;
A
#
# COMPACT_ATOMS: atom_id res chain seq x y z
N MET A 1 -6.25 -28.73 4.56
CA MET A 1 -4.78 -28.58 4.64
C MET A 1 -4.36 -27.12 4.50
N LEU A 2 -4.82 -26.37 3.48
CA LEU A 2 -4.57 -24.91 3.41
C LEU A 2 -5.40 -24.11 4.43
N THR A 3 -6.63 -24.55 4.68
CA THR A 3 -7.55 -23.94 5.67
C THR A 3 -7.02 -23.98 7.11
N THR A 4 -6.30 -25.04 7.48
CA THR A 4 -5.67 -25.21 8.80
C THR A 4 -4.42 -24.33 8.98
N LEU A 5 -3.76 -23.92 7.89
CA LEU A 5 -2.59 -23.03 7.93
C LEU A 5 -2.98 -21.57 8.20
N LEU A 6 -4.09 -21.10 7.62
CA LEU A 6 -4.61 -19.75 7.90
C LEU A 6 -5.25 -19.64 9.30
N ALA A 7 -5.75 -20.74 9.85
CA ALA A 7 -6.39 -20.78 11.17
C ALA A 7 -5.40 -20.83 12.35
N ALA A 8 -4.11 -21.09 12.10
CA ALA A 8 -3.07 -21.20 13.12
C ALA A 8 -2.31 -19.89 13.39
N ALA A 9 -2.61 -18.82 12.65
CA ALA A 9 -2.07 -17.50 12.97
C ALA A 9 -2.90 -16.91 14.10
N ASP A 10 -2.32 -16.85 15.31
CA ASP A 10 -2.87 -15.98 16.36
C ASP A 10 -3.12 -14.60 15.77
N PRO A 11 -4.26 -13.94 16.07
CA PRO A 11 -4.49 -12.59 15.59
C PRO A 11 -3.35 -11.73 16.12
N VAL A 12 -2.49 -11.31 15.21
CA VAL A 12 -1.38 -10.42 15.53
C VAL A 12 -1.98 -9.10 15.95
N THR A 13 -2.18 -8.95 17.26
CA THR A 13 -2.77 -7.77 17.86
C THR A 13 -1.65 -6.76 18.05
N PHE A 14 -1.39 -5.98 17.00
CA PHE A 14 -0.53 -4.80 17.13
C PHE A 14 -1.40 -3.59 17.49
N GLN A 15 -0.89 -2.75 18.38
CA GLN A 15 -1.53 -1.46 18.65
C GLN A 15 -1.09 -0.46 17.59
N TRP A 16 -2.03 0.36 17.11
CA TRP A 16 -1.70 1.43 16.18
C TRP A 16 -0.63 2.34 16.80
N SER A 17 0.41 2.63 16.04
CA SER A 17 1.52 3.46 16.48
C SER A 17 2.11 4.23 15.31
N PRO A 18 2.88 5.31 15.55
CA PRO A 18 3.59 6.02 14.49
C PRO A 18 4.50 5.13 13.65
N LYS A 19 5.06 4.05 14.22
CA LYS A 19 5.85 3.06 13.48
C LYS A 19 5.04 2.40 12.36
N CYS A 20 3.79 2.01 12.65
CA CYS A 20 2.87 1.46 11.66
C CYS A 20 2.60 2.46 10.53
N ALA A 21 2.37 3.74 10.88
CA ALA A 21 2.16 4.79 9.88
C ALA A 21 3.38 4.98 8.94
N VAL A 22 4.60 4.93 9.48
CA VAL A 22 5.83 5.01 8.68
C VAL A 22 5.91 3.85 7.69
N VAL A 23 5.64 2.62 8.13
CA VAL A 23 5.62 1.44 7.24
C VAL A 23 4.58 1.63 6.12
N MET A 24 3.37 2.08 6.46
CA MET A 24 2.32 2.34 5.47
C MET A 24 2.72 3.39 4.43
N ILE A 25 3.34 4.49 4.86
CA ILE A 25 3.79 5.56 3.96
C ILE A 25 4.86 5.04 3.00
N ILE A 26 5.83 4.28 3.50
CA ILE A 26 6.88 3.66 2.66
C ILE A 26 6.25 2.73 1.61
N CYS A 27 5.30 1.88 2.00
CA CYS A 27 4.59 1.00 1.06
C CYS A 27 3.80 1.78 0.00
N ASN A 28 3.18 2.91 0.35
CA ASN A 28 2.51 3.76 -0.62
C ASN A 28 3.49 4.43 -1.59
N ILE A 29 4.64 4.92 -1.12
CA ILE A 29 5.68 5.49 -2.00
C ILE A 29 6.19 4.44 -3.00
N LEU A 30 6.43 3.21 -2.53
CA LEU A 30 6.82 2.09 -3.40
C LEU A 30 5.73 1.76 -4.41
N ALA A 31 4.47 1.71 -4.00
CA ALA A 31 3.35 1.48 -4.90
C ALA A 31 3.20 2.58 -5.94
N TYR A 32 3.45 3.85 -5.60
CA TYR A 32 3.50 4.94 -6.55
C TYR A 32 4.61 4.77 -7.60
N ALA A 33 5.81 4.34 -7.19
CA ALA A 33 6.90 4.06 -8.11
C ALA A 33 6.57 2.91 -9.08
N ILE A 34 5.90 1.86 -8.59
CA ILE A 34 5.43 0.74 -9.40
C ILE A 34 4.31 1.19 -10.35
N ALA A 35 3.30 1.88 -9.83
CA ALA A 35 2.17 2.37 -10.63
C ALA A 35 2.63 3.30 -11.75
N ARG A 36 3.55 4.23 -11.47
CA ARG A 36 4.08 5.16 -12.47
C ARG A 36 4.84 4.45 -13.60
N SER A 37 5.51 3.33 -13.31
CA SER A 37 6.30 2.59 -14.30
C SER A 37 5.49 1.53 -15.06
N ASN A 38 4.37 1.05 -14.51
CA ASN A 38 3.62 -0.08 -15.06
C ASN A 38 2.21 0.25 -15.59
N ILE A 39 1.61 1.38 -15.19
CA ILE A 39 0.30 1.77 -15.74
C ILE A 39 0.49 2.23 -17.19
N GLU A 40 -0.12 1.51 -18.13
CA GLU A 40 -0.04 1.81 -19.57
C GLU A 40 -0.69 3.15 -19.94
N LYS A 41 -1.78 3.50 -19.26
CA LYS A 41 -2.58 4.71 -19.49
C LYS A 41 -2.65 5.58 -18.23
N PRO A 42 -1.51 6.17 -17.80
CA PRO A 42 -1.40 6.80 -16.48
C PRO A 42 -2.13 8.16 -16.38
N ASN A 43 -2.42 8.77 -17.53
CA ASN A 43 -2.97 10.13 -17.60
C ASN A 43 -4.41 10.15 -18.12
N GLU A 44 -5.02 8.98 -18.32
CA GLU A 44 -6.40 8.85 -18.79
C GLU A 44 -7.39 9.07 -17.64
N GLY A 45 -8.49 9.77 -17.93
CA GLY A 45 -9.56 10.05 -16.98
C GLY A 45 -9.50 11.44 -16.35
N PHE A 46 -10.11 11.60 -15.17
CA PHE A 46 -10.26 12.90 -14.53
C PHE A 46 -8.90 13.47 -14.10
N PRO A 47 -8.53 14.69 -14.53
CA PRO A 47 -7.27 15.31 -14.16
C PRO A 47 -7.32 15.79 -12.70
N ILE A 48 -6.21 15.62 -11.99
CA ILE A 48 -6.08 16.12 -10.61
C ILE A 48 -5.54 17.54 -10.66
N PRO A 49 -6.07 18.49 -9.86
CA PRO A 49 -5.43 19.79 -9.68
C PRO A 49 -3.99 19.58 -9.18
N ASN A 50 -3.03 20.30 -9.80
CA ASN A 50 -1.59 20.17 -9.53
C ASN A 50 -1.00 18.77 -9.78
N SER A 51 -1.39 18.11 -10.89
CA SER A 51 -0.86 16.81 -11.32
C SER A 51 0.68 16.69 -11.37
N GLN A 52 1.40 17.82 -11.44
CA GLN A 52 2.86 17.89 -11.33
C GLN A 52 3.42 17.21 -10.07
N PHE A 53 2.73 17.34 -8.93
CA PHE A 53 3.17 16.71 -7.67
C PHE A 53 2.88 15.20 -7.62
N PHE A 54 2.00 14.72 -8.49
CA PHE A 54 1.61 13.32 -8.60
C PHE A 54 2.26 12.61 -9.79
N GLY A 55 3.33 13.20 -10.36
CA GLY A 55 4.08 12.60 -11.46
C GLY A 55 3.32 12.55 -12.79
N GLY A 56 2.29 13.40 -12.95
CA GLY A 56 1.43 13.47 -14.13
C GLY A 56 0.23 12.53 -14.11
N LEU A 57 0.09 11.70 -13.06
CA LEU A 57 -0.98 10.70 -12.95
C LEU A 57 -2.38 11.33 -12.93
N SER A 58 -3.36 10.62 -13.51
CA SER A 58 -4.78 10.93 -13.39
C SER A 58 -5.32 10.57 -12.01
N HIS A 59 -6.52 11.07 -11.68
CA HIS A 59 -7.20 10.76 -10.43
C HIS A 59 -7.36 9.25 -10.23
N GLY A 60 -7.73 8.53 -11.28
CA GLY A 60 -7.88 7.08 -11.24
C GLY A 60 -6.57 6.37 -10.95
N SER A 61 -5.48 6.78 -11.60
CA SER A 61 -4.15 6.19 -11.39
C SER A 61 -3.58 6.47 -10.00
N VAL A 62 -3.82 7.65 -9.45
CA VAL A 62 -3.48 7.99 -8.05
C VAL A 62 -4.23 7.10 -7.07
N VAL A 63 -5.55 6.98 -7.22
CA VAL A 63 -6.35 6.11 -6.34
C VAL A 63 -5.90 4.66 -6.46
N ALA A 64 -5.66 4.16 -7.67
CA ALA A 64 -5.16 2.81 -7.90
C ALA A 64 -3.81 2.56 -7.23
N ALA A 65 -2.86 3.49 -7.35
CA ALA A 65 -1.56 3.41 -6.68
C ALA A 65 -1.70 3.38 -5.16
N ASN A 66 -2.59 4.20 -4.60
CA ASN A 66 -2.83 4.27 -3.16
C ASN A 66 -3.49 2.98 -2.64
N CYS A 67 -4.45 2.41 -3.38
CA CYS A 67 -5.05 1.12 -3.06
C CYS A 67 -4.01 -0.01 -3.06
N LEU A 68 -3.14 -0.07 -4.08
CA LEU A 68 -2.03 -1.02 -4.13
C LEU A 68 -1.09 -0.83 -2.92
N GLY A 69 -0.76 0.42 -2.60
CA GLY A 69 0.06 0.78 -1.44
C GLY A 69 -0.53 0.28 -0.12
N HIS A 70 -1.85 0.38 0.06
CA HIS A 70 -2.54 -0.13 1.24
C HIS A 70 -2.54 -1.66 1.30
N VAL A 71 -2.70 -2.35 0.18
CA VAL A 71 -2.59 -3.83 0.13
C VAL A 71 -1.19 -4.27 0.56
N LEU A 72 -0.14 -3.65 0.01
CA LEU A 72 1.24 -3.91 0.40
C LEU A 72 1.51 -3.54 1.86
N GLY A 73 0.95 -2.42 2.31
CA GLY A 73 1.09 -1.89 3.67
C GLY A 73 0.49 -2.83 4.71
N ILE A 74 -0.75 -3.29 4.51
CA ILE A 74 -1.42 -4.23 5.41
C ILE A 74 -0.62 -5.54 5.52
N GLY A 75 -0.18 -6.10 4.39
CA GLY A 75 0.64 -7.31 4.39
C GLY A 75 1.96 -7.13 5.14
N SER A 76 2.63 -5.99 4.92
CA SER A 76 3.92 -5.69 5.58
C SER A 76 3.75 -5.46 7.08
N ILE A 77 2.74 -4.69 7.49
CA ILE A 77 2.45 -4.40 8.90
C ILE A 77 2.12 -5.68 9.66
N LEU A 78 1.22 -6.51 9.12
CA LEU A 78 0.88 -7.80 9.73
C LEU A 78 2.11 -8.72 9.79
N GLY A 79 2.93 -8.75 8.74
CA GLY A 79 4.16 -9.55 8.70
C GLY A 79 5.21 -9.11 9.73
N LEU A 80 5.47 -7.79 9.86
CA LEU A 80 6.42 -7.26 10.84
C LEU A 80 5.92 -7.46 12.27
N ALA A 81 4.62 -7.24 12.51
CA ALA A 81 4.02 -7.43 13.82
C ALA A 81 4.04 -8.92 14.23
N ALA A 82 3.82 -9.85 13.30
CA ALA A 82 3.92 -11.29 13.56
C ALA A 82 5.32 -11.73 14.00
N ARG A 83 6.35 -10.94 13.66
CA ARG A 83 7.76 -11.18 14.00
C ARG A 83 8.22 -10.36 15.21
N GLY A 84 7.34 -9.57 15.83
CA GLY A 84 7.66 -8.73 16.99
C GLY A 84 8.55 -7.51 16.68
N VAL A 85 8.67 -7.12 15.41
CA VAL A 85 9.52 -6.00 14.98
C VAL A 85 8.75 -4.66 14.99
N LEU A 86 7.41 -4.74 14.96
CA LEU A 86 6.51 -3.59 14.96
C LEU A 86 5.77 -3.48 16.30
#